data_AF-A0A8J7T9S3-F1
#
_entry.id   AF-A0A8J7T9S3-F1
#
_cell.length_a   1.000
_cell.length_b   1.000
_cell.length_c   1.000
_cell.angle_alpha   90.00
_cell.angle_beta   90.00
_cell.angle_gamma   90.00
#
_symmetry.space_group_name_H-M   'P 1'
#
loop_
_entity.id
_entity.type
_entity.pdbx_description
1 polymer ?
#
loop_
_entity_poly.entity_id
_entity_poly.type
_entity_poly.pdbx_seq_one_letter_code
_entity_poly.pdbx_strand_id
1 'polypeptide(L)'
;MESLMRILATVQFILQITGKSAKSGVCVGNACYSINQDSTTFQTAMNKCELQGHLMTVRSSVSSDVLAVLIANSKADFWIGLQRPAGRCTDNTAKLRGYVWVTEDENTDFTNWEDSVSACSRQCVSVSSDLKWKERSCQDEVDGFLCEYNFNKTCDPLPRDIDEFILYKTPLGIKGEDLASIPPGSIATLKPSDFKVLCVADEPNSWIQGPWSCEFENGGCEHQCRMKNGKPECICPPGEELKGNKLNCNKWNLCVNSDCEHLCVNHNDSYTCLCDHGFKLEEDGKRCRDIDDCELPGICGHEKVCVNMPGSFECRCPDGYEDVKGKCEDIDECLNDVCQQDCENVMGSYKCSCFQGYVQRNENTSKEDGLYCVDIDECESGTYCSHFCNNTFGSYSCYCEKGFYLLNNNLCVAEEEKVGSTTTIFPPVVSGFVIPTSNYTADDTYIVTPGVLFGIVICTVVIILVLIFFLHWVYKNHVKAGPAFNPKKKDLRVDPHESTEMSTDAGFI
;
A
#
# COMPACT_ATOMS: atom_id res chain seq x y z
N MET A 1 -20.91 -39.70 -30.21
CA MET A 1 -20.61 -41.14 -30.19
C MET A 1 -19.40 -41.51 -31.04
N GLU A 2 -19.36 -41.22 -32.35
CA GLU A 2 -18.23 -41.66 -33.21
C GLU A 2 -16.84 -41.22 -32.71
N SER A 3 -16.67 -39.96 -32.30
CA SER A 3 -15.41 -39.48 -31.71
C SER A 3 -15.02 -40.24 -30.44
N LEU A 4 -16.01 -40.58 -29.59
CA LEU A 4 -15.80 -41.35 -28.37
C LEU A 4 -15.37 -42.80 -28.68
N MET A 5 -15.97 -43.42 -29.71
CA MET A 5 -15.60 -44.74 -30.21
C MET A 5 -14.17 -44.75 -30.80
N ARG A 6 -13.76 -43.68 -31.50
CA ARG A 6 -12.38 -43.51 -32.00
C ARG A 6 -11.38 -43.37 -30.84
N ILE A 7 -11.71 -42.57 -29.81
CA ILE A 7 -10.89 -42.42 -28.60
C ILE A 7 -10.74 -43.75 -27.85
N LEU A 8 -11.83 -44.52 -27.69
CA LEU A 8 -11.78 -45.85 -27.08
C LEU A 8 -10.87 -46.81 -27.87
N ALA A 9 -10.94 -46.79 -29.21
CA ALA A 9 -10.10 -47.62 -30.07
C ALA A 9 -8.60 -47.28 -29.97
N THR A 10 -8.23 -45.98 -29.95
CA THR A 10 -6.83 -45.57 -29.83
C THR A 10 -6.26 -45.86 -28.44
N VAL A 11 -7.03 -45.66 -27.37
CA VAL A 11 -6.62 -46.02 -25.99
C VAL A 11 -6.38 -47.53 -25.83
N GLN A 12 -7.25 -48.37 -26.43
CA GLN A 12 -7.09 -49.82 -26.36
C GLN A 12 -5.86 -50.33 -27.12
N PHE A 13 -5.37 -49.59 -28.13
CA PHE A 13 -4.12 -49.86 -28.83
C PHE A 13 -2.87 -49.40 -28.04
N ILE A 14 -2.96 -48.27 -27.34
CA ILE A 14 -1.86 -47.71 -26.52
C ILE A 14 -1.47 -48.67 -25.37
N LEU A 15 -2.45 -49.30 -24.73
CA LEU A 15 -2.25 -50.17 -23.56
C LEU A 15 -1.40 -51.44 -23.81
N GLN A 16 -1.17 -51.85 -25.08
CA GLN A 16 -0.49 -53.12 -25.37
C GLN A 16 1.04 -53.03 -25.61
N ILE A 17 1.60 -51.82 -25.84
CA ILE A 17 2.86 -51.73 -26.61
C ILE A 17 4.12 -51.37 -25.79
N THR A 18 4.03 -50.66 -24.66
CA THR A 18 5.24 -50.09 -24.00
C THR A 18 5.44 -50.45 -22.53
N GLY A 19 6.19 -51.53 -22.28
CA GLY A 19 6.72 -51.91 -20.96
C GLY A 19 7.87 -51.04 -20.44
N LYS A 20 7.76 -49.71 -20.59
CA LYS A 20 8.62 -48.70 -19.95
C LYS A 20 7.74 -47.50 -19.62
N SER A 21 7.87 -46.94 -18.42
CA SER A 21 7.01 -45.87 -17.93
C SER A 21 6.95 -44.70 -18.92
N ALA A 22 5.78 -44.52 -19.52
CA ALA A 22 5.39 -43.39 -20.33
C ALA A 22 4.21 -42.73 -19.60
N LYS A 23 4.23 -41.40 -19.48
CA LYS A 23 3.10 -40.67 -18.89
C LYS A 23 1.84 -41.00 -19.70
N SER A 24 0.89 -41.68 -19.07
CA SER A 24 -0.40 -41.96 -19.70
C SER A 24 -1.19 -40.67 -19.81
N GLY A 25 -1.91 -40.50 -20.92
CA GLY A 25 -2.54 -39.24 -21.25
C GLY A 25 -3.20 -39.25 -22.62
N VAL A 26 -4.04 -38.26 -22.86
CA VAL A 26 -4.81 -38.07 -24.09
C VAL A 26 -4.77 -36.59 -24.44
N CYS A 27 -4.76 -36.25 -25.73
CA CYS A 27 -4.89 -34.87 -26.19
C CYS A 27 -6.13 -34.72 -27.08
N VAL A 28 -6.91 -33.66 -26.85
CA VAL A 28 -8.17 -33.39 -27.54
C VAL A 28 -8.31 -31.89 -27.76
N GLY A 29 -8.53 -31.47 -29.00
CA GLY A 29 -8.66 -30.05 -29.34
C GLY A 29 -7.38 -29.27 -29.09
N ASN A 30 -7.40 -28.32 -28.15
CA ASN A 30 -6.28 -27.42 -27.85
C ASN A 30 -5.45 -27.83 -26.61
N ALA A 31 -5.81 -28.94 -25.95
CA ALA A 31 -5.23 -29.35 -24.67
C ALA A 31 -4.75 -30.80 -24.69
N CYS A 32 -3.69 -31.08 -23.93
CA CYS A 32 -3.34 -32.42 -23.48
C CYS A 32 -3.68 -32.60 -22.01
N TYR A 33 -3.91 -33.84 -21.62
CA TYR A 33 -4.23 -34.24 -20.25
C TYR A 33 -3.37 -35.44 -19.86
N SER A 34 -2.81 -35.45 -18.65
CA SER A 34 -2.01 -36.57 -18.13
C SER A 34 -2.59 -37.13 -16.83
N ILE A 35 -2.40 -38.42 -16.62
CA ILE A 35 -2.72 -39.12 -15.37
C ILE A 35 -1.43 -39.57 -14.69
N ASN A 36 -1.26 -39.18 -13.43
CA ASN A 36 -0.08 -39.44 -12.63
C ASN A 36 -0.52 -40.23 -11.39
N GLN A 37 0.15 -41.36 -11.11
CA GLN A 37 -0.24 -42.33 -10.07
C GLN A 37 0.73 -42.28 -8.87
N ASP A 38 1.07 -41.05 -8.46
CA ASP A 38 1.89 -40.79 -7.27
C ASP A 38 0.97 -40.36 -6.11
N SER A 39 0.94 -41.11 -5.01
CA SER A 39 0.29 -40.68 -3.76
C SER A 39 0.84 -39.33 -3.31
N THR A 40 -0.02 -38.31 -3.19
CA THR A 40 0.46 -36.95 -2.87
C THR A 40 -0.66 -36.01 -2.40
N THR A 41 -0.26 -34.89 -1.76
CA THR A 41 -1.19 -33.82 -1.31
C THR A 41 -1.54 -32.86 -2.45
N PHE A 42 -2.65 -32.12 -2.32
CA PHE A 42 -3.14 -31.25 -3.39
C PHE A 42 -2.11 -30.21 -3.87
N GLN A 43 -1.39 -29.57 -2.95
CA GLN A 43 -0.38 -28.57 -3.31
C GLN A 43 0.81 -29.19 -4.03
N THR A 44 1.25 -30.39 -3.62
CA THR A 44 2.34 -31.11 -4.30
C THR A 44 1.90 -31.62 -5.67
N ALA A 45 0.64 -32.06 -5.82
CA ALA A 45 0.05 -32.40 -7.11
C ALA A 45 0.04 -31.19 -8.06
N MET A 46 -0.38 -30.02 -7.57
CA MET A 46 -0.40 -28.77 -8.34
C MET A 46 1.01 -28.38 -8.81
N ASN A 47 2.00 -28.47 -7.93
CA ASN A 47 3.42 -28.19 -8.26
C ASN A 47 4.06 -29.23 -9.21
N LYS A 48 3.47 -30.44 -9.35
CA LYS A 48 3.96 -31.50 -10.26
C LYS A 48 3.46 -31.36 -11.71
N CYS A 49 2.51 -30.46 -11.99
CA CYS A 49 2.07 -30.20 -13.37
C CYS A 49 3.11 -29.36 -14.13
N GLU A 50 3.99 -30.05 -14.87
CA GLU A 50 5.05 -29.47 -15.73
C GLU A 50 4.54 -28.47 -16.79
N LEU A 51 5.45 -27.72 -17.44
CA LEU A 51 5.19 -26.94 -18.68
C LEU A 51 3.99 -25.97 -18.60
N GLN A 52 3.88 -25.18 -17.52
CA GLN A 52 2.77 -24.25 -17.28
C GLN A 52 1.37 -24.91 -17.26
N GLY A 53 1.31 -26.24 -17.12
CA GLY A 53 0.07 -26.96 -16.86
C GLY A 53 -0.44 -26.72 -15.44
N HIS A 54 -1.71 -27.06 -15.22
CA HIS A 54 -2.37 -26.99 -13.92
C HIS A 54 -3.13 -28.30 -13.64
N LEU A 55 -3.66 -28.47 -12.44
CA LEU A 55 -4.56 -29.58 -12.15
C LEU A 55 -5.81 -29.49 -13.05
N MET A 56 -6.27 -30.64 -13.54
CA MET A 56 -7.30 -30.74 -14.58
C MET A 56 -8.61 -30.09 -14.16
N THR A 57 -9.15 -29.23 -15.02
CA THR A 57 -10.44 -28.57 -14.83
C THR A 57 -11.54 -29.27 -15.62
N VAL A 58 -12.74 -29.37 -15.03
CA VAL A 58 -13.83 -30.21 -15.55
C VAL A 58 -15.07 -29.35 -15.74
N ARG A 59 -14.98 -28.44 -16.71
CA ARG A 59 -15.94 -27.33 -16.93
C ARG A 59 -17.11 -27.68 -17.86
N SER A 60 -17.08 -28.87 -18.47
CA SER A 60 -17.97 -29.27 -19.56
C SER A 60 -18.14 -30.79 -19.65
N SER A 61 -19.16 -31.25 -20.38
CA SER A 61 -19.30 -32.67 -20.74
C SER A 61 -18.06 -33.21 -21.46
N VAL A 62 -17.45 -32.44 -22.37
CA VAL A 62 -16.26 -32.88 -23.14
C VAL A 62 -15.06 -33.10 -22.21
N SER A 63 -14.84 -32.21 -21.24
CA SER A 63 -13.78 -32.42 -20.23
C SER A 63 -14.11 -33.59 -19.28
N SER A 64 -15.40 -33.84 -19.00
CA SER A 64 -15.83 -35.04 -18.26
C SER A 64 -15.67 -36.35 -19.05
N ASP A 65 -15.85 -36.33 -20.38
CA ASP A 65 -15.60 -37.49 -21.24
C ASP A 65 -14.09 -37.81 -21.28
N VAL A 66 -13.23 -36.80 -21.37
CA VAL A 66 -11.77 -36.96 -21.30
C VAL A 66 -11.34 -37.50 -19.94
N LEU A 67 -11.89 -36.94 -18.84
CA LEU A 67 -11.67 -37.43 -17.49
C LEU A 67 -12.03 -38.93 -17.37
N ALA A 68 -13.21 -39.31 -17.88
CA ALA A 68 -13.66 -40.69 -17.88
C ALA A 68 -12.71 -41.62 -18.62
N VAL A 69 -12.22 -41.22 -19.81
CA VAL A 69 -11.24 -41.99 -20.59
C VAL A 69 -9.92 -42.17 -19.83
N LEU A 70 -9.44 -41.15 -19.11
CA LEU A 70 -8.19 -41.22 -18.35
C LEU A 70 -8.27 -42.18 -17.16
N ILE A 71 -9.39 -42.18 -16.42
CA ILE A 71 -9.53 -42.98 -15.18
C ILE A 71 -10.32 -44.29 -15.35
N ALA A 72 -10.85 -44.60 -16.54
CA ALA A 72 -11.74 -45.75 -16.82
C ALA A 72 -11.26 -47.12 -16.31
N ASN A 73 -9.94 -47.34 -16.27
CA ASN A 73 -9.32 -48.61 -15.83
C ASN A 73 -8.70 -48.52 -14.42
N SER A 74 -8.94 -47.42 -13.69
CA SER A 74 -8.45 -47.20 -12.33
C SER A 74 -9.51 -47.55 -11.28
N LYS A 75 -9.03 -47.84 -10.06
CA LYS A 75 -9.85 -47.91 -8.83
C LYS A 75 -9.38 -46.91 -7.75
N ALA A 76 -8.43 -46.07 -8.10
CA ALA A 76 -7.84 -45.03 -7.27
C ALA A 76 -8.61 -43.71 -7.41
N ASP A 77 -8.50 -42.84 -6.41
CA ASP A 77 -8.98 -41.46 -6.45
C ASP A 77 -7.89 -40.54 -7.05
N PHE A 78 -8.29 -39.46 -7.71
CA PHE A 78 -7.35 -38.49 -8.31
C PHE A 78 -7.69 -37.04 -7.94
N TRP A 79 -6.70 -36.21 -7.60
CA TRP A 79 -6.89 -34.77 -7.48
C TRP A 79 -7.26 -34.14 -8.85
N ILE A 80 -8.27 -33.27 -8.83
CA ILE A 80 -8.63 -32.35 -9.92
C ILE A 80 -8.46 -30.90 -9.45
N GLY A 81 -8.42 -29.94 -10.38
CA GLY A 81 -8.06 -28.54 -10.13
C GLY A 81 -9.15 -27.68 -9.47
N LEU A 82 -9.81 -28.19 -8.44
CA LEU A 82 -10.94 -27.53 -7.78
C LEU A 82 -10.73 -27.47 -6.26
N GLN A 83 -10.79 -26.25 -5.69
CA GLN A 83 -10.54 -25.99 -4.26
C GLN A 83 -11.49 -24.93 -3.69
N ARG A 84 -11.79 -25.00 -2.39
CA ARG A 84 -12.54 -23.98 -1.64
C ARG A 84 -11.54 -23.12 -0.86
N PRO A 85 -11.37 -21.83 -1.16
CA PRO A 85 -10.49 -20.93 -0.43
C PRO A 85 -10.84 -20.84 1.07
N ALA A 86 -9.85 -20.50 1.90
CA ALA A 86 -10.11 -20.20 3.30
C ALA A 86 -11.11 -19.02 3.42
N GLY A 87 -12.07 -19.13 4.34
CA GLY A 87 -13.14 -18.15 4.51
C GLY A 87 -14.37 -18.34 3.61
N ARG A 88 -14.33 -19.20 2.58
CA ARG A 88 -15.55 -19.60 1.84
C ARG A 88 -16.21 -20.83 2.47
N CYS A 89 -17.54 -20.82 2.55
CA CYS A 89 -18.39 -21.91 3.04
C CYS A 89 -19.02 -22.71 1.89
N THR A 90 -19.53 -23.91 2.19
CA THR A 90 -20.38 -24.68 1.27
C THR A 90 -21.71 -23.96 1.01
N ASP A 91 -21.95 -23.53 -0.23
CA ASP A 91 -23.26 -23.03 -0.67
C ASP A 91 -23.98 -24.08 -1.55
N ASN A 92 -24.92 -24.82 -0.96
CA ASN A 92 -25.66 -25.86 -1.68
C ASN A 92 -26.64 -25.34 -2.75
N THR A 93 -26.80 -24.01 -2.90
CA THR A 93 -27.59 -23.41 -4.00
C THR A 93 -26.73 -23.12 -5.24
N ALA A 94 -25.44 -22.83 -5.06
CA ALA A 94 -24.48 -22.65 -6.15
C ALA A 94 -23.95 -24.00 -6.68
N LYS A 95 -23.83 -24.14 -8.00
CA LYS A 95 -23.33 -25.36 -8.67
C LYS A 95 -21.99 -25.84 -8.08
N LEU A 96 -21.01 -24.94 -8.00
CA LEU A 96 -19.68 -25.21 -7.46
C LEU A 96 -19.60 -25.27 -5.93
N ARG A 97 -20.71 -25.13 -5.18
CA ARG A 97 -20.71 -25.21 -3.70
C ARG A 97 -19.67 -24.33 -2.98
N GLY A 98 -19.37 -23.14 -3.53
CA GLY A 98 -18.36 -22.20 -3.00
C GLY A 98 -16.90 -22.49 -3.38
N TYR A 99 -16.64 -23.55 -4.16
CA TYR A 99 -15.32 -23.86 -4.73
C TYR A 99 -15.01 -22.96 -5.94
N VAL A 100 -13.71 -22.86 -6.28
CA VAL A 100 -13.18 -22.22 -7.50
C VAL A 100 -12.16 -23.13 -8.17
N TRP A 101 -12.02 -23.02 -9.50
CA TRP A 101 -10.95 -23.70 -10.22
C TRP A 101 -9.58 -23.08 -9.89
N VAL A 102 -8.51 -23.85 -10.01
CA VAL A 102 -7.12 -23.37 -9.79
C VAL A 102 -6.63 -22.35 -10.83
N THR A 103 -7.43 -22.07 -11.87
CA THR A 103 -7.21 -20.99 -12.84
C THR A 103 -8.08 -19.75 -12.58
N GLU A 104 -8.82 -19.74 -11.46
CA GLU A 104 -9.64 -18.62 -10.96
C GLU A 104 -10.83 -18.17 -11.83
N ASP A 105 -11.05 -18.77 -13.01
CA ASP A 105 -12.23 -18.51 -13.86
C ASP A 105 -13.55 -18.99 -13.23
N GLU A 106 -14.61 -18.17 -13.30
CA GLU A 106 -15.89 -18.46 -12.63
C GLU A 106 -16.85 -19.40 -13.41
N ASN A 107 -16.68 -19.59 -14.72
CA ASN A 107 -17.67 -20.30 -15.55
C ASN A 107 -17.48 -21.82 -15.58
N THR A 108 -18.38 -22.55 -14.89
CA THR A 108 -18.75 -23.93 -15.24
C THR A 108 -20.25 -24.17 -15.05
N ASP A 109 -20.89 -24.72 -16.07
CA ASP A 109 -22.27 -25.22 -15.98
C ASP A 109 -22.35 -26.65 -15.44
N PHE A 110 -21.22 -27.36 -15.38
CA PHE A 110 -21.09 -28.80 -15.10
C PHE A 110 -20.49 -29.07 -13.72
N THR A 111 -21.10 -30.00 -12.98
CA THR A 111 -20.62 -30.55 -11.69
C THR A 111 -21.14 -31.97 -11.47
N ASN A 112 -20.36 -32.85 -10.83
CA ASN A 112 -20.79 -34.22 -10.51
C ASN A 112 -20.46 -34.62 -9.05
N TRP A 113 -20.91 -33.83 -8.08
CA TRP A 113 -20.72 -34.10 -6.66
C TRP A 113 -21.23 -35.48 -6.21
N GLU A 114 -20.49 -36.11 -5.30
CA GLU A 114 -21.05 -37.01 -4.28
C GLU A 114 -21.73 -36.16 -3.19
N ASP A 115 -22.65 -36.74 -2.42
CA ASP A 115 -23.38 -35.97 -1.39
C ASP A 115 -22.44 -35.60 -0.23
N SER A 116 -22.15 -34.30 -0.10
CA SER A 116 -21.14 -33.77 0.83
C SER A 116 -21.76 -32.88 1.92
N VAL A 117 -21.12 -32.87 3.09
CA VAL A 117 -21.59 -32.15 4.28
C VAL A 117 -21.11 -30.70 4.27
N SER A 118 -21.95 -29.77 4.71
CA SER A 118 -21.64 -28.34 4.74
C SER A 118 -20.60 -27.97 5.80
N ALA A 119 -19.49 -27.35 5.39
CA ALA A 119 -18.44 -26.84 6.27
C ALA A 119 -17.80 -25.53 5.74
N CYS A 120 -17.33 -24.69 6.67
CA CYS A 120 -16.60 -23.45 6.36
C CYS A 120 -15.10 -23.63 6.58
N SER A 121 -14.47 -24.45 5.73
CA SER A 121 -13.04 -24.78 5.79
C SER A 121 -12.41 -24.81 4.39
N ARG A 122 -11.08 -24.62 4.32
CA ARG A 122 -10.32 -24.89 3.10
C ARG A 122 -10.35 -26.39 2.81
N GLN A 123 -10.85 -26.75 1.64
CA GLN A 123 -10.97 -28.13 1.18
C GLN A 123 -10.63 -28.22 -0.31
N CYS A 124 -10.30 -29.41 -0.76
CA CYS A 124 -9.93 -29.72 -2.14
C CYS A 124 -10.80 -30.87 -2.66
N VAL A 125 -10.77 -31.15 -3.97
CA VAL A 125 -11.66 -32.12 -4.59
C VAL A 125 -10.89 -33.24 -5.29
N SER A 126 -11.16 -34.48 -4.89
CA SER A 126 -10.75 -35.68 -5.64
C SER A 126 -11.91 -36.21 -6.47
N VAL A 127 -11.60 -37.02 -7.48
CA VAL A 127 -12.58 -37.75 -8.28
C VAL A 127 -12.27 -39.25 -8.33
N SER A 128 -13.30 -40.05 -8.11
CA SER A 128 -13.26 -41.52 -8.17
C SER A 128 -13.66 -42.06 -9.56
N SER A 129 -13.50 -43.37 -9.79
CA SER A 129 -13.74 -44.01 -11.10
C SER A 129 -15.21 -44.03 -11.58
N ASP A 130 -16.16 -43.66 -10.73
CA ASP A 130 -17.56 -43.36 -11.05
C ASP A 130 -17.80 -41.88 -11.45
N LEU A 131 -16.71 -41.12 -11.62
CA LEU A 131 -16.67 -39.69 -11.93
C LEU A 131 -17.20 -38.77 -10.82
N LYS A 132 -17.42 -39.29 -9.61
CA LYS A 132 -17.97 -38.51 -8.49
C LYS A 132 -16.92 -37.65 -7.80
N TRP A 133 -17.27 -36.36 -7.61
CA TRP A 133 -16.42 -35.37 -6.98
C TRP A 133 -16.60 -35.42 -5.45
N LYS A 134 -15.51 -35.66 -4.72
CA LYS A 134 -15.49 -35.84 -3.26
C LYS A 134 -14.76 -34.68 -2.57
N GLU A 135 -15.37 -34.13 -1.52
CA GLU A 135 -14.75 -33.13 -0.65
C GLU A 135 -13.70 -33.81 0.26
N ARG A 136 -12.44 -33.36 0.21
CA ARG A 136 -11.29 -33.87 0.98
C ARG A 136 -10.44 -32.73 1.53
N SER A 137 -9.65 -32.99 2.57
CA SER A 137 -8.65 -32.02 3.04
C SER A 137 -7.55 -31.86 2.02
N CYS A 138 -7.13 -30.63 1.75
CA CYS A 138 -6.00 -30.35 0.85
C CYS A 138 -4.66 -30.95 1.35
N GLN A 139 -4.60 -31.39 2.61
CA GLN A 139 -3.47 -32.07 3.23
C GLN A 139 -3.61 -33.60 3.25
N ASP A 140 -4.74 -34.16 2.78
CA ASP A 140 -4.88 -35.61 2.60
C ASP A 140 -3.91 -36.08 1.50
N GLU A 141 -3.42 -37.31 1.60
CA GLU A 141 -2.84 -38.00 0.45
C GLU A 141 -3.95 -38.69 -0.36
N VAL A 142 -3.87 -38.56 -1.69
CA VAL A 142 -4.75 -39.21 -2.67
C VAL A 142 -3.86 -39.91 -3.70
N ASP A 143 -4.31 -41.07 -4.19
CA ASP A 143 -3.51 -42.04 -4.98
C ASP A 143 -2.85 -41.48 -6.24
N GLY A 144 -3.35 -40.35 -6.76
CA GLY A 144 -2.80 -39.68 -7.92
C GLY A 144 -3.41 -38.31 -8.19
N PHE A 145 -3.06 -37.76 -9.35
CA PHE A 145 -3.55 -36.46 -9.82
C PHE A 145 -3.58 -36.36 -11.34
N LEU A 146 -4.47 -35.50 -11.82
CA LEU A 146 -4.70 -35.25 -13.25
C LEU A 146 -4.21 -33.84 -13.59
N CYS A 147 -3.37 -33.70 -14.62
CA CYS A 147 -2.93 -32.41 -15.13
C CYS A 147 -3.57 -32.10 -16.48
N GLU A 148 -3.85 -30.82 -16.71
CA GLU A 148 -4.28 -30.23 -17.98
C GLU A 148 -3.20 -29.25 -18.47
N TYR A 149 -2.88 -29.35 -19.76
CA TYR A 149 -1.86 -28.51 -20.42
C TYR A 149 -2.51 -27.87 -21.64
N ASN A 150 -2.85 -26.59 -21.52
CA ASN A 150 -3.44 -25.79 -22.59
C ASN A 150 -2.32 -25.17 -23.45
N PHE A 151 -2.36 -25.40 -24.77
CA PHE A 151 -1.32 -24.93 -25.68
C PHE A 151 -1.81 -23.79 -26.56
N ASN A 152 -1.33 -22.58 -26.26
CA ASN A 152 -1.45 -21.44 -27.17
C ASN A 152 -0.77 -21.79 -28.51
N LYS A 153 -1.48 -21.48 -29.61
CA LYS A 153 -1.17 -22.00 -30.95
C LYS A 153 0.17 -21.46 -31.46
N THR A 154 1.09 -22.37 -31.76
CA THR A 154 2.34 -22.06 -32.51
C THR A 154 2.39 -22.77 -33.85
N CYS A 155 1.95 -24.04 -33.95
CA CYS A 155 1.86 -24.76 -35.21
C CYS A 155 0.43 -25.17 -35.53
N ASP A 156 0.03 -24.98 -36.78
CA ASP A 156 -1.21 -25.56 -37.32
C ASP A 156 -1.04 -27.08 -37.55
N PRO A 157 -2.14 -27.86 -37.44
CA PRO A 157 -2.15 -29.26 -37.86
C PRO A 157 -1.79 -29.41 -39.34
N LEU A 158 -0.83 -30.30 -39.61
CA LEU A 158 -0.47 -30.69 -40.98
C LEU A 158 -1.71 -31.12 -41.78
N PRO A 159 -1.81 -30.77 -43.07
CA PRO A 159 -2.91 -31.21 -43.91
C PRO A 159 -2.94 -32.73 -44.00
N ARG A 160 -4.14 -33.31 -43.91
CA ARG A 160 -4.35 -34.76 -44.06
C ARG A 160 -4.75 -35.09 -45.48
N ASP A 161 -3.80 -35.63 -46.24
CA ASP A 161 -4.09 -36.34 -47.49
C ASP A 161 -4.81 -37.66 -47.19
N ILE A 162 -5.53 -38.17 -48.20
CA ILE A 162 -6.56 -39.21 -48.02
C ILE A 162 -5.99 -40.56 -47.55
N ASP A 163 -4.72 -40.86 -47.89
CA ASP A 163 -4.08 -42.16 -47.66
C ASP A 163 -3.03 -42.16 -46.53
N GLU A 164 -2.73 -41.02 -45.88
CA GLU A 164 -1.74 -40.93 -44.80
C GLU A 164 -2.37 -40.64 -43.42
N PHE A 165 -1.93 -41.37 -42.39
CA PHE A 165 -2.30 -41.07 -41.00
C PHE A 165 -1.14 -40.39 -40.27
N ILE A 166 -1.46 -39.33 -39.51
CA ILE A 166 -0.48 -38.48 -38.84
C ILE A 166 -0.58 -38.70 -37.33
N LEU A 167 0.47 -39.32 -36.76
CA LEU A 167 0.59 -39.52 -35.33
C LEU A 167 1.44 -38.41 -34.72
N TYR A 168 0.81 -37.47 -34.03
CA TYR A 168 1.50 -36.44 -33.27
C TYR A 168 1.99 -36.99 -31.93
N LYS A 169 3.17 -36.56 -31.51
CA LYS A 169 3.73 -36.78 -30.17
C LYS A 169 4.21 -35.44 -29.61
N THR A 170 3.62 -35.03 -28.50
CA THR A 170 3.93 -33.75 -27.81
C THR A 170 5.23 -33.81 -27.00
N PRO A 171 5.78 -32.66 -26.52
CA PRO A 171 6.95 -32.62 -25.64
C PRO A 171 6.80 -33.45 -24.36
N LEU A 172 5.58 -33.51 -23.81
CA LEU A 172 5.19 -34.35 -22.66
C LEU A 172 5.30 -35.86 -22.93
N GLY A 173 5.47 -36.25 -24.19
CA GLY A 173 5.51 -37.64 -24.64
C GLY A 173 4.16 -38.23 -25.02
N ILE A 174 3.06 -37.52 -24.72
CA ILE A 174 1.68 -37.92 -25.00
C ILE A 174 1.42 -37.88 -26.51
N LYS A 175 0.65 -38.86 -27.01
CA LYS A 175 0.30 -39.02 -28.42
C LYS A 175 -1.12 -38.55 -28.73
N GLY A 176 -1.37 -38.14 -29.97
CA GLY A 176 -2.70 -37.83 -30.49
C GLY A 176 -2.74 -37.81 -32.02
N GLU A 177 -3.95 -37.91 -32.58
CA GLU A 177 -4.20 -37.98 -34.04
C GLU A 177 -5.10 -36.83 -34.53
N ASP A 178 -5.92 -36.24 -33.64
CA ASP A 178 -6.88 -35.16 -33.91
C ASP A 178 -6.61 -33.92 -33.01
N LEU A 179 -5.42 -33.32 -33.16
CA LEU A 179 -5.06 -32.06 -32.49
C LEU A 179 -5.57 -30.84 -33.28
N ALA A 180 -6.03 -29.80 -32.58
CA ALA A 180 -6.43 -28.50 -33.13
C ALA A 180 -5.50 -27.33 -32.74
N SER A 181 -4.54 -27.61 -31.85
CA SER A 181 -3.37 -26.78 -31.53
C SER A 181 -2.18 -27.71 -31.31
N ILE A 182 -1.00 -27.35 -31.82
CA ILE A 182 0.22 -28.16 -31.68
C ILE A 182 1.34 -27.30 -31.09
N PRO A 183 1.88 -27.65 -29.90
CA PRO A 183 2.94 -26.88 -29.24
C PRO A 183 4.34 -27.16 -29.83
N PRO A 184 5.32 -26.24 -29.64
CA PRO A 184 6.69 -26.42 -30.10
C PRO A 184 7.36 -27.64 -29.46
N GLY A 185 8.25 -28.32 -30.18
CA GLY A 185 8.82 -29.59 -29.75
C GLY A 185 7.94 -30.81 -30.05
N SER A 186 6.75 -30.61 -30.62
CA SER A 186 5.90 -31.72 -31.08
C SER A 186 6.47 -32.36 -32.34
N ILE A 187 6.47 -33.69 -32.38
CA ILE A 187 6.89 -34.51 -33.52
C ILE A 187 5.65 -35.08 -34.20
N ALA A 188 5.40 -34.73 -35.46
CA ALA A 188 4.43 -35.46 -36.28
C ALA A 188 5.14 -36.64 -36.96
N THR A 189 4.53 -37.82 -36.95
CA THR A 189 4.98 -38.99 -37.72
C THR A 189 3.92 -39.33 -38.76
N LEU A 190 4.25 -39.17 -40.04
CA LEU A 190 3.39 -39.50 -41.17
C LEU A 190 3.55 -40.98 -41.50
N LYS A 191 2.45 -41.68 -41.73
CA LYS A 191 2.41 -43.14 -41.95
C LYS A 191 1.59 -43.48 -43.19
N PRO A 192 2.01 -44.49 -43.99
CA PRO A 192 2.98 -45.53 -43.66
C PRO A 192 4.46 -45.14 -43.72
N SER A 193 4.77 -43.97 -44.31
CA SER A 193 6.11 -43.48 -44.68
C SER A 193 7.15 -43.38 -43.54
N ASP A 194 6.73 -43.37 -42.27
CA ASP A 194 7.55 -43.16 -41.05
C ASP A 194 8.32 -41.82 -41.00
N PHE A 195 7.96 -40.91 -41.90
CA PHE A 195 8.52 -39.58 -42.09
C PHE A 195 8.17 -38.66 -40.91
N LYS A 196 9.11 -37.80 -40.50
CA LYS A 196 9.03 -37.06 -39.23
C LYS A 196 9.42 -35.60 -39.37
N VAL A 197 8.53 -34.73 -38.90
CA VAL A 197 8.70 -33.27 -38.88
C VAL A 197 8.54 -32.71 -37.47
N LEU A 198 9.25 -31.62 -37.17
CA LEU A 198 9.24 -30.90 -35.90
C LEU A 198 8.40 -29.63 -36.01
N CYS A 199 7.50 -29.40 -35.05
CA CYS A 199 6.94 -28.08 -34.82
C CYS A 199 7.95 -27.19 -34.07
N VAL A 200 8.42 -26.12 -34.72
CA VAL A 200 9.29 -25.07 -34.17
C VAL A 200 8.44 -23.87 -33.76
N ALA A 201 8.93 -23.00 -32.87
CA ALA A 201 8.13 -21.96 -32.23
C ALA A 201 7.88 -20.69 -33.06
N ASP A 202 8.46 -20.59 -34.26
CA ASP A 202 8.58 -19.35 -35.03
C ASP A 202 7.46 -19.21 -36.08
N GLU A 203 6.30 -18.69 -35.68
CA GLU A 203 5.09 -18.47 -36.51
C GLU A 203 4.32 -19.75 -36.96
N PRO A 204 2.98 -19.63 -37.20
CA PRO A 204 2.16 -20.73 -37.70
C PRO A 204 2.68 -21.33 -39.00
N ASN A 205 2.87 -22.65 -38.98
CA ASN A 205 3.39 -23.53 -40.04
C ASN A 205 4.92 -23.70 -40.10
N SER A 206 5.66 -23.29 -39.06
CA SER A 206 7.09 -23.66 -38.90
C SER A 206 7.30 -25.14 -38.56
N TRP A 207 7.13 -25.98 -39.59
CA TRP A 207 7.38 -27.42 -39.59
C TRP A 207 8.68 -27.75 -40.33
N ILE A 208 9.76 -28.09 -39.61
CA ILE A 208 11.05 -28.47 -40.24
C ILE A 208 11.14 -29.99 -40.48
N GLN A 209 11.84 -30.37 -41.56
CA GLN A 209 11.99 -31.76 -42.01
C GLN A 209 13.34 -32.35 -41.55
N GLY A 210 13.31 -33.42 -40.76
CA GLY A 210 14.53 -34.08 -40.26
C GLY A 210 15.00 -35.26 -41.13
N PRO A 211 16.30 -35.59 -41.08
CA PRO A 211 16.83 -36.38 -39.96
C PRO A 211 17.51 -35.54 -38.87
N TRP A 212 17.45 -36.04 -37.63
CA TRP A 212 17.73 -35.25 -36.42
C TRP A 212 19.08 -35.66 -35.81
N SER A 213 20.18 -35.06 -36.26
CA SER A 213 21.51 -35.19 -35.65
C SER A 213 22.09 -33.80 -35.37
N CYS A 214 23.09 -33.68 -34.49
CA CYS A 214 23.76 -32.38 -34.29
C CYS A 214 24.52 -31.87 -35.54
N GLU A 215 24.74 -32.73 -36.53
CA GLU A 215 25.36 -32.38 -37.82
C GLU A 215 24.37 -31.74 -38.79
N PHE A 216 23.06 -31.85 -38.53
CA PHE A 216 21.98 -31.31 -39.35
C PHE A 216 21.17 -30.29 -38.52
N GLU A 217 21.19 -29.02 -38.93
CA GLU A 217 20.48 -27.91 -38.26
C GLU A 217 20.68 -27.86 -36.73
N ASN A 218 21.91 -28.14 -36.27
CA ASN A 218 22.28 -28.19 -34.84
C ASN A 218 21.35 -29.09 -34.00
N GLY A 219 20.75 -30.13 -34.60
CA GLY A 219 19.78 -31.00 -33.93
C GLY A 219 18.51 -30.31 -33.43
N GLY A 220 18.21 -29.09 -33.91
CA GLY A 220 17.12 -28.24 -33.42
C GLY A 220 17.45 -27.43 -32.16
N CYS A 221 18.72 -27.36 -31.73
CA CYS A 221 19.13 -26.64 -30.53
C CYS A 221 19.35 -25.13 -30.80
N GLU A 222 18.89 -24.28 -29.89
CA GLU A 222 19.10 -22.82 -29.92
C GLU A 222 20.59 -22.44 -29.82
N HIS A 223 21.34 -23.14 -28.96
CA HIS A 223 22.75 -22.86 -28.70
C HIS A 223 23.68 -24.01 -29.15
N GLN A 224 24.00 -24.99 -28.29
CA GLN A 224 24.93 -26.06 -28.63
C GLN A 224 24.28 -27.44 -28.56
N CYS A 225 24.48 -28.28 -29.57
CA CYS A 225 24.04 -29.68 -29.59
C CYS A 225 25.19 -30.64 -29.28
N ARG A 226 24.94 -31.71 -28.50
CA ARG A 226 25.80 -32.91 -28.46
C ARG A 226 25.01 -34.18 -28.73
N MET A 227 25.66 -35.16 -29.36
CA MET A 227 25.09 -36.51 -29.50
C MET A 227 25.36 -37.33 -28.23
N LYS A 228 24.29 -37.81 -27.58
CA LYS A 228 24.35 -38.63 -26.35
C LYS A 228 23.37 -39.79 -26.47
N ASN A 229 23.87 -41.02 -26.28
CA ASN A 229 23.10 -42.26 -26.42
C ASN A 229 22.30 -42.34 -27.74
N GLY A 230 22.88 -41.85 -28.85
CA GLY A 230 22.27 -41.87 -30.18
C GLY A 230 21.16 -40.82 -30.41
N LYS A 231 21.13 -39.74 -29.61
CA LYS A 231 20.17 -38.63 -29.76
C LYS A 231 20.88 -37.27 -29.64
N PRO A 232 20.37 -36.21 -30.29
CA PRO A 232 20.76 -34.85 -29.93
C PRO A 232 20.29 -34.52 -28.51
N GLU A 233 21.14 -33.83 -27.76
CA GLU A 233 20.86 -33.24 -26.45
C GLU A 233 21.42 -31.81 -26.47
N CYS A 234 20.55 -30.83 -26.25
CA CYS A 234 20.91 -29.42 -26.28
C CYS A 234 21.58 -28.97 -24.97
N ILE A 235 22.47 -27.98 -25.08
CA ILE A 235 23.29 -27.41 -24.02
C ILE A 235 23.19 -25.89 -24.13
N CYS A 236 22.96 -25.23 -23.00
CA CYS A 236 22.87 -23.79 -22.90
C CYS A 236 24.22 -23.15 -22.49
N PRO A 237 24.41 -21.84 -22.76
CA PRO A 237 25.51 -21.06 -22.23
C PRO A 237 25.55 -21.06 -20.69
N PRO A 238 26.70 -20.74 -20.07
CA PRO A 238 26.75 -20.43 -18.64
C PRO A 238 25.82 -19.26 -18.33
N GLY A 239 25.00 -19.38 -17.27
CA GLY A 239 23.99 -18.36 -16.94
C GLY A 239 22.61 -18.58 -17.60
N GLU A 240 22.39 -19.74 -18.23
CA GLU A 240 21.08 -20.18 -18.72
C GLU A 240 20.81 -21.64 -18.34
N GLU A 241 19.53 -22.03 -18.26
CA GLU A 241 19.11 -23.42 -18.15
C GLU A 241 18.27 -23.85 -19.37
N LEU A 242 18.05 -25.16 -19.51
CA LEU A 242 17.33 -25.71 -20.67
C LEU A 242 15.81 -25.65 -20.42
N LYS A 243 15.07 -24.90 -21.24
CA LYS A 243 13.60 -24.81 -21.18
C LYS A 243 12.99 -26.22 -21.26
N GLY A 244 11.78 -26.38 -20.72
CA GLY A 244 11.10 -27.68 -20.70
C GLY A 244 10.83 -28.33 -22.07
N ASN A 245 10.95 -27.58 -23.19
CA ASN A 245 10.92 -28.13 -24.55
C ASN A 245 12.22 -28.86 -24.97
N LYS A 246 13.32 -28.67 -24.21
CA LYS A 246 14.65 -29.29 -24.35
C LYS A 246 15.42 -28.91 -25.62
N LEU A 247 15.00 -27.84 -26.29
CA LEU A 247 15.63 -27.28 -27.49
C LEU A 247 16.16 -25.86 -27.25
N ASN A 248 15.40 -25.09 -26.48
CA ASN A 248 15.67 -23.68 -26.19
C ASN A 248 16.21 -23.48 -24.77
N CYS A 249 16.81 -22.32 -24.54
CA CYS A 249 17.40 -21.93 -23.26
C CYS A 249 16.57 -20.82 -22.59
N ASN A 250 16.45 -20.84 -21.27
CA ASN A 250 16.00 -19.69 -20.50
C ASN A 250 17.14 -19.14 -19.67
N LYS A 251 17.49 -17.89 -20.01
CA LYS A 251 18.22 -16.94 -19.17
C LYS A 251 17.90 -17.12 -17.69
N TRP A 252 18.93 -17.39 -16.90
CA TRP A 252 18.80 -17.57 -15.45
C TRP A 252 18.26 -16.29 -14.82
N ASN A 253 17.26 -16.40 -13.94
CA ASN A 253 16.81 -15.25 -13.15
C ASN A 253 17.72 -15.08 -11.94
N LEU A 254 18.77 -14.27 -12.08
CA LEU A 254 19.79 -14.10 -11.03
C LEU A 254 19.20 -13.44 -9.77
N CYS A 255 18.07 -12.73 -9.90
CA CYS A 255 17.33 -12.14 -8.78
C CYS A 255 16.65 -13.16 -7.85
N VAL A 256 16.59 -14.45 -8.20
CA VAL A 256 16.01 -15.49 -7.31
C VAL A 256 16.89 -15.73 -6.07
N ASN A 257 18.18 -15.39 -6.12
CA ASN A 257 19.11 -15.48 -4.98
C ASN A 257 20.05 -14.25 -4.96
N SER A 258 19.55 -13.05 -5.23
CA SER A 258 20.34 -11.81 -5.20
C SER A 258 20.34 -11.16 -3.82
N ASP A 259 21.50 -10.73 -3.33
CA ASP A 259 21.63 -9.97 -2.07
C ASP A 259 21.33 -8.46 -2.25
N CYS A 260 20.34 -8.10 -3.07
CA CYS A 260 19.90 -6.71 -3.23
C CYS A 260 19.04 -6.28 -2.03
N GLU A 261 19.23 -5.07 -1.52
CA GLU A 261 18.46 -4.56 -0.38
C GLU A 261 17.02 -4.13 -0.77
N HIS A 262 16.86 -3.51 -1.94
CA HIS A 262 15.56 -3.12 -2.51
C HIS A 262 15.25 -3.92 -3.78
N LEU A 263 15.42 -3.33 -4.98
CA LEU A 263 15.02 -3.93 -6.25
C LEU A 263 16.20 -4.64 -6.94
N CYS A 264 15.93 -5.76 -7.62
CA CYS A 264 16.88 -6.45 -8.50
C CYS A 264 16.40 -6.44 -9.95
N VAL A 265 17.30 -6.13 -10.90
CA VAL A 265 17.05 -6.16 -12.35
C VAL A 265 18.02 -7.13 -13.04
N ASN A 266 17.48 -8.04 -13.85
CA ASN A 266 18.22 -9.16 -14.46
C ASN A 266 18.69 -8.86 -15.89
N HIS A 267 19.99 -8.62 -16.06
CA HIS A 267 20.64 -8.34 -17.34
C HIS A 267 21.18 -9.63 -17.99
N ASN A 268 21.75 -9.55 -19.20
CA ASN A 268 22.45 -10.71 -19.75
C ASN A 268 23.71 -10.95 -18.91
N ASP A 269 23.88 -12.21 -18.49
CA ASP A 269 25.02 -12.73 -17.73
C ASP A 269 25.30 -12.04 -16.38
N SER A 270 24.37 -11.20 -15.88
CA SER A 270 24.56 -10.34 -14.70
C SER A 270 23.23 -9.81 -14.14
N TYR A 271 23.24 -9.29 -12.92
CA TYR A 271 22.13 -8.50 -12.36
C TYR A 271 22.64 -7.16 -11.83
N THR A 272 21.73 -6.22 -11.59
CA THR A 272 22.03 -4.92 -10.98
C THR A 272 20.96 -4.62 -9.93
N CYS A 273 21.38 -4.22 -8.74
CA CYS A 273 20.48 -3.75 -7.71
C CYS A 273 20.13 -2.27 -7.96
N LEU A 274 18.87 -1.91 -7.73
CA LEU A 274 18.36 -0.55 -7.77
C LEU A 274 17.71 -0.22 -6.42
N CYS A 275 17.74 1.06 -6.06
CA CYS A 275 17.12 1.55 -4.85
C CYS A 275 15.78 2.22 -5.17
N ASP A 276 14.83 2.11 -4.24
CA ASP A 276 13.57 2.84 -4.30
C ASP A 276 13.77 4.36 -4.17
N HIS A 277 12.71 5.12 -4.44
CA HIS A 277 12.76 6.59 -4.41
C HIS A 277 13.18 7.10 -3.01
N GLY A 278 14.03 8.13 -2.98
CA GLY A 278 14.63 8.65 -1.75
C GLY A 278 15.89 7.91 -1.29
N PHE A 279 16.34 6.87 -2.01
CA PHE A 279 17.56 6.12 -1.68
C PHE A 279 18.59 6.15 -2.83
N LYS A 280 19.88 6.07 -2.47
CA LYS A 280 21.03 5.98 -3.38
C LYS A 280 21.82 4.69 -3.15
N LEU A 281 22.24 4.05 -4.23
CA LEU A 281 23.02 2.81 -4.19
C LEU A 281 24.43 3.07 -3.63
N GLU A 282 24.89 2.20 -2.73
CA GLU A 282 26.26 2.27 -2.18
C GLU A 282 27.33 1.73 -3.15
N GLU A 283 28.60 1.97 -2.81
CA GLU A 283 29.78 1.52 -3.58
C GLU A 283 29.87 -0.02 -3.74
N ASP A 284 29.14 -0.80 -2.94
CA ASP A 284 29.05 -2.26 -3.09
C ASP A 284 28.07 -2.73 -4.18
N GLY A 285 27.29 -1.80 -4.76
CA GLY A 285 26.32 -2.08 -5.81
C GLY A 285 25.10 -2.90 -5.36
N LYS A 286 24.86 -3.03 -4.05
CA LYS A 286 23.81 -3.88 -3.47
C LYS A 286 22.93 -3.19 -2.43
N ARG A 287 23.53 -2.39 -1.56
CA ARG A 287 22.85 -1.72 -0.44
C ARG A 287 22.43 -0.30 -0.80
N CYS A 288 21.38 0.17 -0.14
CA CYS A 288 20.68 1.40 -0.43
C CYS A 288 20.77 2.35 0.77
N ARG A 289 21.59 3.39 0.64
CA ARG A 289 21.66 4.44 1.65
C ARG A 289 20.56 5.46 1.41
N ASP A 290 19.95 5.91 2.49
CA ASP A 290 19.03 7.04 2.50
C ASP A 290 19.64 8.31 1.88
N ILE A 291 18.83 9.12 1.22
CA ILE A 291 19.21 10.45 0.74
C ILE A 291 18.70 11.46 1.76
N ASP A 292 19.62 12.12 2.47
CA ASP A 292 19.26 13.20 3.37
C ASP A 292 18.82 14.44 2.57
N ASP A 293 17.52 14.50 2.27
CA ASP A 293 16.89 15.61 1.56
C ASP A 293 16.98 16.93 2.38
N CYS A 294 17.26 16.87 3.68
CA CYS A 294 17.49 18.05 4.52
C CYS A 294 18.89 18.68 4.35
N GLU A 295 19.83 18.01 3.66
CA GLU A 295 21.06 18.66 3.16
C GLU A 295 20.74 19.68 2.03
N LEU A 296 19.54 19.65 1.43
CA LEU A 296 19.14 20.57 0.36
C LEU A 296 18.61 21.91 0.93
N PRO A 297 19.29 23.05 0.66
CA PRO A 297 18.95 24.31 1.29
C PRO A 297 17.59 24.85 0.83
N GLY A 298 16.71 25.14 1.79
CA GLY A 298 15.41 25.77 1.57
C GLY A 298 14.26 24.81 1.24
N ILE A 299 14.46 23.49 1.33
CA ILE A 299 13.45 22.48 0.96
C ILE A 299 12.13 22.61 1.75
N CYS A 300 12.20 23.04 3.01
CA CYS A 300 11.05 23.33 3.88
C CYS A 300 10.65 24.81 3.93
N GLY A 301 11.22 25.68 3.08
CA GLY A 301 11.08 27.12 3.19
C GLY A 301 11.92 27.70 4.35
N HIS A 302 11.46 28.80 4.94
CA HIS A 302 12.18 29.57 5.97
C HIS A 302 11.61 29.45 7.39
N GLU A 303 10.34 29.04 7.53
CA GLU A 303 9.62 29.00 8.83
C GLU A 303 9.65 27.61 9.49
N LYS A 304 10.06 26.56 8.76
CA LYS A 304 9.95 25.15 9.17
C LYS A 304 11.30 24.44 9.25
N VAL A 305 11.40 23.50 10.18
CA VAL A 305 12.56 22.61 10.38
C VAL A 305 12.37 21.35 9.54
N CYS A 306 13.41 20.98 8.79
CA CYS A 306 13.45 19.73 8.05
C CYS A 306 13.90 18.58 8.97
N VAL A 307 13.20 17.45 8.90
CA VAL A 307 13.55 16.19 9.55
C VAL A 307 13.69 15.12 8.47
N ASN A 308 14.87 14.53 8.34
CA ASN A 308 15.11 13.48 7.36
C ASN A 308 14.49 12.15 7.81
N MET A 309 13.88 11.42 6.88
CA MET A 309 13.10 10.21 7.14
C MET A 309 13.43 9.12 6.09
N PRO A 310 13.38 7.81 6.39
CA PRO A 310 13.74 6.79 5.41
C PRO A 310 12.95 6.93 4.08
N GLY A 311 13.65 7.29 3.01
CA GLY A 311 13.12 7.52 1.66
C GLY A 311 12.36 8.85 1.45
N SER A 312 12.42 9.80 2.40
CA SER A 312 11.62 11.05 2.37
C SER A 312 12.11 12.11 3.38
N PHE A 313 11.38 13.23 3.51
CA PHE A 313 11.62 14.22 4.55
C PHE A 313 10.29 14.79 5.06
N GLU A 314 10.30 15.29 6.29
CA GLU A 314 9.16 15.98 6.89
C GLU A 314 9.53 17.43 7.24
N CYS A 315 8.63 18.37 6.90
CA CYS A 315 8.77 19.79 7.20
C CYS A 315 7.84 20.19 8.36
N ARG A 316 8.34 20.07 9.58
CA ARG A 316 7.60 20.41 10.81
C ARG A 316 7.92 21.82 11.29
N CYS A 317 7.05 22.39 12.12
CA CYS A 317 7.37 23.64 12.81
C CYS A 317 8.45 23.44 13.87
N PRO A 318 9.16 24.50 14.29
CA PRO A 318 10.04 24.44 15.47
C PRO A 318 9.27 23.98 16.71
N ASP A 319 9.97 23.36 17.66
CA ASP A 319 9.36 23.02 18.94
C ASP A 319 8.86 24.30 19.64
N GLY A 320 7.62 24.29 20.17
CA GLY A 320 6.89 25.49 20.64
C GLY A 320 5.95 26.14 19.60
N TYR A 321 5.88 25.65 18.36
CA TYR A 321 5.04 26.22 17.29
C TYR A 321 4.16 25.16 16.60
N GLU A 322 2.94 25.53 16.19
CA GLU A 322 2.00 24.68 15.44
C GLU A 322 1.76 25.16 14.00
N ASP A 323 1.36 24.24 13.10
CA ASP A 323 1.10 24.55 11.69
C ASP A 323 -0.32 25.09 11.45
N VAL A 324 -0.47 26.40 11.56
CA VAL A 324 -1.71 27.09 11.21
C VAL A 324 -1.69 27.48 9.74
N LYS A 325 -2.30 26.63 8.90
CA LYS A 325 -2.58 26.88 7.46
C LYS A 325 -1.31 27.04 6.60
N GLY A 326 -0.23 26.33 6.92
CA GLY A 326 1.05 26.36 6.21
C GLY A 326 2.07 27.32 6.82
N LYS A 327 1.83 27.82 8.03
CA LYS A 327 2.69 28.73 8.79
C LYS A 327 2.89 28.22 10.20
N CYS A 328 4.04 28.52 10.77
CA CYS A 328 4.30 28.24 12.18
C CYS A 328 3.80 29.41 13.04
N GLU A 329 2.66 29.21 13.69
CA GLU A 329 2.12 30.12 14.70
C GLU A 329 2.47 29.61 16.11
N ASP A 330 2.52 30.52 17.06
CA ASP A 330 2.99 30.31 18.44
C ASP A 330 1.98 29.49 19.25
N ILE A 331 2.43 28.45 19.98
CA ILE A 331 1.53 27.65 20.83
C ILE A 331 1.37 28.35 22.18
N ASP A 332 0.21 28.95 22.43
CA ASP A 332 -0.12 29.54 23.74
C ASP A 332 -0.33 28.44 24.79
N GLU A 333 0.75 28.04 25.48
CA GLU A 333 0.68 26.97 26.49
C GLU A 333 -0.10 27.41 27.74
N CYS A 334 -0.26 28.72 27.99
CA CYS A 334 -1.04 29.25 29.10
C CYS A 334 -2.54 28.86 29.01
N LEU A 335 -3.03 28.46 27.83
CA LEU A 335 -4.38 27.90 27.65
C LEU A 335 -4.58 26.51 28.29
N ASN A 336 -3.51 25.87 28.78
CA ASN A 336 -3.53 24.49 29.30
C ASN A 336 -3.15 24.39 30.79
N ASP A 337 -3.31 25.46 31.58
CA ASP A 337 -3.03 25.53 33.03
C ASP A 337 -1.59 25.05 33.41
N VAL A 338 -0.60 25.40 32.59
CA VAL A 338 0.80 24.95 32.77
C VAL A 338 1.52 25.58 33.97
N CYS A 339 1.09 26.76 34.42
CA CYS A 339 1.67 27.49 35.56
C CYS A 339 0.78 27.43 36.81
N GLN A 340 1.39 27.46 38.00
CA GLN A 340 0.66 27.45 39.28
C GLN A 340 -0.10 28.76 39.59
N GLN A 341 0.40 29.90 39.09
CA GLN A 341 -0.14 31.23 39.41
C GLN A 341 -0.29 32.10 38.16
N ASP A 342 0.76 32.84 37.79
CA ASP A 342 0.74 33.79 36.68
C ASP A 342 1.47 33.20 35.47
N CYS A 343 0.97 33.45 34.26
CA CYS A 343 1.47 32.83 33.02
C CYS A 343 1.56 33.88 31.91
N GLU A 344 2.78 34.09 31.39
CA GLU A 344 3.07 34.96 30.27
C GLU A 344 3.49 34.10 29.07
N ASN A 345 2.66 34.02 28.03
CA ASN A 345 3.03 33.36 26.77
C ASN A 345 4.10 34.18 26.02
N VAL A 346 5.12 33.53 25.45
CA VAL A 346 6.25 34.17 24.76
C VAL A 346 6.63 33.39 23.50
N MET A 347 7.17 34.05 22.47
CA MET A 347 7.39 33.39 21.17
C MET A 347 8.25 32.10 21.25
N GLY A 348 7.60 30.93 21.19
CA GLY A 348 8.15 29.58 21.29
C GLY A 348 8.18 28.95 22.68
N SER A 349 7.55 29.54 23.71
CA SER A 349 7.47 28.99 25.07
C SER A 349 6.52 29.78 25.99
N TYR A 350 6.46 29.42 27.27
CA TYR A 350 5.72 30.14 28.31
C TYR A 350 6.63 30.51 29.47
N LYS A 351 6.22 31.51 30.25
CA LYS A 351 6.96 31.99 31.43
C LYS A 351 6.03 32.06 32.64
N CYS A 352 6.26 31.16 33.59
CA CYS A 352 5.56 31.19 34.88
C CYS A 352 6.10 32.30 35.79
N SER A 353 5.15 32.94 36.47
CA SER A 353 5.34 34.08 37.36
C SER A 353 4.58 33.82 38.67
N CYS A 354 4.98 34.47 39.75
CA CYS A 354 4.31 34.37 41.05
C CYS A 354 3.64 35.71 41.39
N PHE A 355 2.46 35.63 42.01
CA PHE A 355 1.75 36.81 42.47
C PHE A 355 2.53 37.57 43.56
N GLN A 356 2.21 38.85 43.75
CA GLN A 356 2.77 39.63 44.86
C GLN A 356 2.47 38.94 46.19
N GLY A 357 3.47 38.85 47.07
CA GLY A 357 3.40 38.06 48.31
C GLY A 357 3.94 36.62 48.18
N TYR A 358 4.36 36.19 46.99
CA TYR A 358 4.95 34.88 46.75
C TYR A 358 6.38 34.97 46.18
N VAL A 359 7.18 33.91 46.42
CA VAL A 359 8.55 33.75 45.91
C VAL A 359 8.70 32.40 45.19
N GLN A 360 9.41 32.39 44.07
CA GLN A 360 9.76 31.16 43.35
C GLN A 360 10.75 30.33 44.16
N ARG A 361 10.47 29.02 44.32
CA ARG A 361 11.41 28.06 44.90
C ARG A 361 11.62 26.87 43.98
N ASN A 362 12.86 26.66 43.55
CA ASN A 362 13.25 25.51 42.76
C ASN A 362 13.49 24.30 43.68
N GLU A 363 12.45 23.52 43.98
CA GLU A 363 12.60 22.21 44.63
C GLU A 363 12.67 21.09 43.59
N ASN A 364 13.67 20.21 43.72
CA ASN A 364 14.09 19.23 42.70
C ASN A 364 13.04 18.14 42.43
N THR A 365 11.99 18.45 41.67
CA THR A 365 10.82 17.58 41.46
C THR A 365 10.39 17.43 39.99
N SER A 366 11.30 16.87 39.18
CA SER A 366 11.00 15.97 38.04
C SER A 366 9.87 16.36 37.05
N LYS A 367 9.63 17.65 36.84
CA LYS A 367 9.09 18.25 35.62
C LYS A 367 10.05 19.37 35.23
N GLU A 368 10.33 19.51 33.93
CA GLU A 368 11.53 20.23 33.48
C GLU A 368 11.47 21.74 33.73
N ASP A 369 10.26 22.32 33.79
CA ASP A 369 9.99 23.72 34.20
C ASP A 369 9.24 23.82 35.55
N GLY A 370 9.62 23.00 36.54
CA GLY A 370 8.96 22.89 37.86
C GLY A 370 9.05 24.11 38.78
N LEU A 371 8.55 25.28 38.36
CA LEU A 371 8.46 26.52 39.11
C LEU A 371 7.31 26.48 40.13
N TYR A 372 7.64 26.40 41.43
CA TYR A 372 6.66 26.44 42.51
C TYR A 372 6.70 27.79 43.27
N CYS A 373 5.54 28.41 43.41
CA CYS A 373 5.34 29.67 44.14
C CYS A 373 5.04 29.37 45.63
N VAL A 374 5.96 29.78 46.50
CA VAL A 374 5.85 29.67 47.96
C VAL A 374 5.43 31.01 48.54
N ASP A 375 4.52 30.97 49.50
CA ASP A 375 4.08 32.12 50.30
C ASP A 375 5.27 32.79 51.03
N ILE A 376 5.37 34.12 51.01
CA ILE A 376 6.41 34.86 51.75
C ILE A 376 5.86 35.18 53.13
N ASP A 377 6.34 34.49 54.16
CA ASP A 377 5.97 34.82 55.54
C ASP A 377 6.63 36.14 55.98
N GLU A 378 5.89 37.25 55.86
CA GLU A 378 6.42 38.56 56.27
C GLU A 378 6.54 38.67 57.80
N CYS A 379 5.90 37.78 58.56
CA CYS A 379 6.01 37.75 60.02
C CYS A 379 7.36 37.18 60.50
N GLU A 380 8.02 36.28 59.75
CA GLU A 380 9.38 35.79 60.07
C GLU A 380 10.40 36.93 60.19
N SER A 381 10.25 38.01 59.43
CA SER A 381 11.13 39.17 59.52
C SER A 381 10.93 39.99 60.80
N GLY A 382 9.75 39.94 61.44
CA GLY A 382 9.42 40.70 62.64
C GLY A 382 9.39 42.24 62.48
N THR A 383 9.50 42.78 61.26
CA THR A 383 9.57 44.23 61.00
C THR A 383 8.27 44.85 60.47
N TYR A 384 7.32 44.02 60.02
CA TYR A 384 6.15 44.46 59.25
C TYR A 384 4.93 44.89 60.11
N CYS A 385 4.85 44.45 61.37
CA CYS A 385 3.80 44.84 62.32
C CYS A 385 4.40 45.40 63.61
N SER A 386 3.73 46.39 64.24
CA SER A 386 4.22 46.98 65.48
C SER A 386 3.96 46.16 66.75
N HIS A 387 2.91 45.31 66.76
CA HIS A 387 2.58 44.39 67.85
C HIS A 387 2.55 42.95 67.33
N PHE A 388 1.37 42.38 67.05
CA PHE A 388 1.27 41.01 66.53
C PHE A 388 1.10 40.99 65.02
N CYS A 389 1.67 39.94 64.41
CA CYS A 389 1.59 39.62 62.99
C CYS A 389 0.94 38.24 62.84
N ASN A 390 0.12 38.07 61.81
CA ASN A 390 -0.41 36.78 61.36
C ASN A 390 -0.27 36.70 59.83
N ASN A 391 0.54 35.77 59.36
CA ASN A 391 0.75 35.52 57.94
C ASN A 391 -0.51 34.91 57.29
N THR A 392 -0.76 35.21 56.03
CA THR A 392 -1.87 34.71 55.22
C THR A 392 -1.43 34.56 53.75
N PHE A 393 -2.13 33.73 52.97
CA PHE A 393 -1.73 33.45 51.59
C PHE A 393 -1.64 34.72 50.71
N GLY A 394 -0.42 35.14 50.41
CA GLY A 394 -0.07 36.34 49.62
C GLY A 394 -0.01 37.66 50.41
N SER A 395 -0.12 37.67 51.74
CA SER A 395 -0.03 38.90 52.56
C SER A 395 -0.02 38.63 54.07
N TYR A 396 0.27 39.65 54.87
CA TYR A 396 0.18 39.58 56.34
C TYR A 396 -0.96 40.44 56.91
N SER A 397 -1.35 40.12 58.15
CA SER A 397 -2.37 40.82 58.92
C SER A 397 -1.83 41.21 60.30
N CYS A 398 -1.79 42.51 60.59
CA CYS A 398 -1.38 43.01 61.90
C CYS A 398 -2.57 43.14 62.86
N TYR A 399 -2.34 42.88 64.15
CA TYR A 399 -3.34 43.12 65.20
C TYR A 399 -2.69 43.57 66.51
N CYS A 400 -3.48 44.26 67.34
CA CYS A 400 -2.98 45.03 68.47
C CYS A 400 -3.33 44.39 69.82
N GLU A 401 -2.47 44.61 70.82
CA GLU A 401 -2.81 44.41 72.22
C GLU A 401 -3.99 45.30 72.66
N LYS A 402 -4.68 44.85 73.72
CA LYS A 402 -5.89 45.49 74.24
C LYS A 402 -5.62 46.91 74.75
N GLY A 403 -6.38 47.88 74.26
CA GLY A 403 -6.19 49.33 74.56
C GLY A 403 -5.50 50.10 73.44
N PHE A 404 -5.13 49.42 72.35
CA PHE A 404 -4.59 50.00 71.13
C PHE A 404 -5.49 49.68 69.94
N TYR A 405 -5.60 50.61 68.99
CA TYR A 405 -6.26 50.40 67.71
C TYR A 405 -5.25 50.44 66.55
N LEU A 406 -5.57 49.73 65.47
CA LEU A 406 -4.70 49.64 64.29
C LEU A 406 -4.88 50.89 63.41
N LEU A 407 -3.78 51.56 63.12
CA LEU A 407 -3.66 52.71 62.25
C LEU A 407 -2.76 52.34 61.06
N ASN A 408 -3.12 52.76 59.85
CA ASN A 408 -2.38 52.51 58.61
C ASN A 408 -2.04 51.01 58.37
N ASN A 409 -2.91 50.12 58.84
CA ASN A 409 -2.82 48.65 58.76
C ASN A 409 -1.60 47.96 59.43
N ASN A 410 -0.63 48.69 59.96
CA ASN A 410 0.55 48.09 60.62
C ASN A 410 0.95 48.70 61.97
N LEU A 411 0.46 49.88 62.33
CA LEU A 411 0.86 50.62 63.53
C LEU A 411 -0.25 50.63 64.57
N CYS A 412 0.01 50.08 65.74
CA CYS A 412 -0.89 50.12 66.89
C CYS A 412 -0.69 51.40 67.71
N VAL A 413 -1.75 52.18 67.88
CA VAL A 413 -1.75 53.43 68.66
C VAL A 413 -2.75 53.35 69.81
N ALA A 414 -2.40 53.93 70.96
CA ALA A 414 -3.23 53.87 72.17
C ALA A 414 -4.52 54.71 72.00
N GLU A 415 -5.62 54.27 72.62
CA GLU A 415 -6.94 54.92 72.48
C GLU A 415 -7.03 56.34 73.10
N GLU A 416 -6.04 56.77 73.90
CA GLU A 416 -6.12 58.00 74.70
C GLU A 416 -5.71 59.31 73.99
N GLU A 417 -5.06 59.29 72.82
CA GLU A 417 -4.66 60.51 72.10
C GLU A 417 -5.80 61.19 71.30
N LYS A 418 -6.87 61.60 72.00
CA LYS A 418 -7.93 62.45 71.44
C LYS A 418 -8.40 63.54 72.41
N VAL A 419 -7.72 64.70 72.41
CA VAL A 419 -8.28 66.06 72.68
C VAL A 419 -7.20 67.15 72.46
N GLY A 420 -7.58 68.32 71.93
CA GLY A 420 -6.82 69.59 72.06
C GLY A 420 -5.59 69.76 71.16
N SER A 421 -5.69 70.21 69.90
CA SER A 421 -6.08 71.56 69.43
C SER A 421 -5.06 72.69 69.70
N THR A 422 -4.34 73.07 68.63
CA THR A 422 -3.92 74.45 68.28
C THR A 422 -3.15 75.32 69.30
N THR A 423 -1.89 75.65 68.99
CA THR A 423 -1.40 77.05 69.09
C THR A 423 -0.33 77.32 68.03
N THR A 424 -0.41 78.45 67.33
CA THR A 424 0.52 78.87 66.26
C THR A 424 1.41 80.03 66.69
N ILE A 425 2.73 79.93 66.53
CA ILE A 425 3.67 81.08 66.59
C ILE A 425 4.76 80.93 65.50
N PHE A 426 5.04 82.03 64.80
CA PHE A 426 6.05 82.24 63.74
C PHE A 426 6.71 83.63 63.96
N PRO A 427 7.83 84.01 63.31
CA PRO A 427 8.81 83.22 62.54
C PRO A 427 10.18 83.21 63.29
N PRO A 428 11.33 83.89 62.95
CA PRO A 428 11.73 84.73 61.80
C PRO A 428 12.92 84.19 60.94
N VAL A 429 12.64 83.94 59.66
CA VAL A 429 13.47 84.22 58.45
C VAL A 429 15.01 84.19 58.54
N VAL A 430 15.63 83.29 57.74
CA VAL A 430 16.91 83.52 57.04
C VAL A 430 16.78 83.04 55.57
N SER A 431 17.70 83.43 54.68
CA SER A 431 17.43 83.58 53.23
C SER A 431 18.20 82.65 52.26
N GLY A 432 17.57 82.34 51.12
CA GLY A 432 18.12 81.63 49.94
C GLY A 432 17.17 80.52 49.47
N PHE A 433 16.48 80.51 48.32
CA PHE A 433 16.67 81.10 46.98
C PHE A 433 17.76 80.42 46.11
N VAL A 434 17.40 79.31 45.43
CA VAL A 434 17.52 79.06 43.96
C VAL A 434 16.65 77.84 43.58
N ILE A 435 15.55 78.05 42.82
CA ILE A 435 15.07 77.21 41.70
C ILE A 435 14.25 78.16 40.79
N PRO A 436 14.28 78.03 39.45
CA PRO A 436 13.24 77.25 38.73
C PRO A 436 13.82 76.53 37.49
N THR A 437 13.11 75.79 36.61
CA THR A 437 11.67 75.50 36.41
C THR A 437 11.45 74.02 36.10
N SER A 438 10.34 73.44 36.53
CA SER A 438 9.66 72.38 35.78
C SER A 438 8.28 72.90 35.36
N ASN A 439 8.01 72.94 34.06
CA ASN A 439 6.73 73.44 33.53
C ASN A 439 5.79 72.26 33.23
N TYR A 440 4.86 72.00 34.15
CA TYR A 440 3.58 71.40 33.81
C TYR A 440 2.59 72.53 33.49
N THR A 441 1.97 72.47 32.31
CA THR A 441 0.83 73.32 31.94
C THR A 441 -0.23 72.42 31.33
N ALA A 442 -1.39 72.34 31.97
CA ALA A 442 -2.60 71.80 31.37
C ALA A 442 -3.59 72.95 31.21
N ASP A 443 -3.95 73.26 29.96
CA ASP A 443 -5.22 73.90 29.61
C ASP A 443 -5.55 73.59 28.13
N ASP A 444 -6.82 73.70 27.77
CA ASP A 444 -7.37 73.19 26.50
C ASP A 444 -7.10 74.09 25.28
N THR A 445 -7.00 73.49 24.09
CA THR A 445 -7.96 73.74 22.98
C THR A 445 -7.65 72.92 21.71
N TYR A 446 -8.65 72.21 21.18
CA TYR A 446 -8.60 71.63 19.84
C TYR A 446 -8.81 72.70 18.77
N ILE A 447 -7.84 72.89 17.87
CA ILE A 447 -8.00 73.68 16.63
C ILE A 447 -7.81 72.76 15.42
N VAL A 448 -8.92 72.23 14.90
CA VAL A 448 -8.92 71.41 13.67
C VAL A 448 -8.77 72.33 12.47
N THR A 449 -7.64 72.23 11.75
CA THR A 449 -7.43 73.01 10.53
C THR A 449 -8.22 72.44 9.34
N PRO A 450 -8.71 73.26 8.38
CA PRO A 450 -9.64 72.80 7.35
C PRO A 450 -9.12 71.74 6.36
N GLY A 451 -7.83 71.42 6.35
CA GLY A 451 -7.23 70.51 5.37
C GLY A 451 -7.51 69.02 5.61
N VAL A 452 -7.67 68.59 6.87
CA VAL A 452 -7.68 67.15 7.22
C VAL A 452 -8.96 66.44 6.75
N LEU A 453 -10.11 67.10 6.88
CA LEU A 453 -11.40 66.55 6.41
C LEU A 453 -11.43 66.38 4.89
N PHE A 454 -10.78 67.27 4.13
CA PHE A 454 -10.78 67.22 2.66
C PHE A 454 -9.99 66.00 2.14
N GLY A 455 -8.89 65.63 2.80
CA GLY A 455 -8.11 64.43 2.46
C GLY A 455 -8.87 63.12 2.68
N ILE A 456 -9.60 63.00 3.79
CA ILE A 456 -10.38 61.80 4.13
C ILE A 456 -11.54 61.60 3.14
N VAL A 457 -12.23 62.67 2.75
CA VAL A 457 -13.30 62.63 1.74
C VAL A 457 -12.76 62.22 0.36
N ILE A 458 -11.61 62.75 -0.07
CA ILE A 458 -10.99 62.35 -1.35
C ILE A 458 -10.58 60.87 -1.31
N CYS A 459 -9.93 60.42 -0.23
CA CYS A 459 -9.46 59.04 -0.11
C CYS A 459 -10.62 58.03 -0.15
N THR A 460 -11.69 58.29 0.61
CA THR A 460 -12.89 57.42 0.62
C THR A 460 -13.62 57.41 -0.72
N VAL A 461 -13.75 58.55 -1.41
CA VAL A 461 -14.34 58.60 -2.77
C VAL A 461 -13.50 57.81 -3.79
N VAL A 462 -12.17 57.90 -3.74
CA VAL A 462 -11.29 57.12 -4.63
C VAL A 462 -11.43 55.62 -4.38
N ILE A 463 -11.45 55.17 -3.12
CA ILE A 463 -11.65 53.75 -2.76
C ILE A 463 -13.01 53.24 -3.28
N ILE A 464 -14.09 54.01 -3.09
CA ILE A 464 -15.43 53.66 -3.59
C ILE A 464 -15.44 53.55 -5.13
N LEU A 465 -14.80 54.47 -5.84
CA LEU A 465 -14.72 54.43 -7.31
C LEU A 465 -13.92 53.21 -7.82
N VAL A 466 -12.83 52.83 -7.14
CA VAL A 466 -12.06 51.62 -7.46
C VAL A 466 -12.91 50.36 -7.24
N LEU A 467 -13.64 50.27 -6.13
CA LEU A 467 -14.53 49.13 -5.84
C LEU A 467 -15.67 49.02 -6.86
N ILE A 468 -16.27 50.14 -7.28
CA ILE A 468 -17.29 50.17 -8.34
C ILE A 468 -16.71 49.68 -9.67
N PHE A 469 -15.48 50.09 -10.02
CA PHE A 469 -14.81 49.62 -11.24
C PHE A 469 -14.50 48.12 -11.21
N PHE A 470 -14.06 47.61 -10.04
CA PHE A 470 -13.76 46.20 -9.84
C PHE A 470 -15.03 45.33 -9.92
N LEU A 471 -16.12 45.74 -9.26
CA LEU A 471 -17.42 45.07 -9.34
C LEU A 471 -17.99 45.09 -10.77
N HIS A 472 -17.83 46.20 -11.50
CA HIS A 472 -18.24 46.27 -12.90
C HIS A 472 -17.39 45.34 -13.80
N TRP A 473 -16.09 45.21 -13.54
CA TRP A 473 -15.20 44.28 -14.25
C TRP A 473 -15.58 42.81 -14.00
N VAL A 474 -15.83 42.43 -12.74
CA VAL A 474 -16.31 41.09 -12.37
C VAL A 474 -17.65 40.78 -13.04
N TYR A 475 -18.62 41.68 -12.95
CA TYR A 475 -19.94 41.51 -13.59
C TYR A 475 -19.84 41.34 -15.11
N LYS A 476 -18.97 42.12 -15.77
CA LYS A 476 -18.78 42.08 -17.22
C LYS A 476 -18.11 40.80 -17.72
N ASN A 477 -17.26 40.18 -16.90
CA ASN A 477 -16.49 38.99 -17.25
C ASN A 477 -17.20 37.68 -16.88
N HIS A 478 -17.87 37.60 -15.73
CA HIS A 478 -18.45 36.33 -15.25
C HIS A 478 -19.92 36.09 -15.66
N VAL A 479 -20.67 37.13 -16.08
CA VAL A 479 -22.11 37.00 -16.44
C VAL A 479 -22.33 36.71 -17.94
N LYS A 480 -21.32 36.16 -18.64
CA LYS A 480 -21.40 35.80 -20.08
C LYS A 480 -21.05 34.34 -20.42
N ALA A 481 -20.97 33.47 -19.41
CA ALA A 481 -20.77 32.03 -19.59
C ALA A 481 -22.03 31.23 -19.18
N GLY A 482 -23.15 31.48 -19.88
CA GLY A 482 -24.38 30.66 -19.81
C GLY A 482 -24.56 29.88 -21.12
N PRO A 483 -25.05 28.62 -21.10
CA PRO A 483 -24.91 27.69 -22.22
C PRO A 483 -25.83 27.99 -23.41
N ALA A 484 -25.29 27.85 -24.62
CA ALA A 484 -26.05 27.86 -25.87
C ALA A 484 -26.24 26.44 -26.41
N PHE A 485 -27.47 26.10 -26.81
CA PHE A 485 -27.92 24.75 -27.14
C PHE A 485 -28.36 24.65 -28.60
N ASN A 486 -27.70 23.85 -29.45
CA ASN A 486 -28.24 23.35 -30.74
C ASN A 486 -27.30 22.29 -31.39
N PRO A 487 -27.76 21.50 -32.40
CA PRO A 487 -27.30 20.11 -32.54
C PRO A 487 -26.88 19.70 -33.98
N LYS A 488 -26.58 18.39 -34.11
CA LYS A 488 -26.53 17.50 -35.32
C LYS A 488 -25.13 17.06 -35.77
N LYS A 489 -24.91 15.74 -35.61
CA LYS A 489 -24.17 14.81 -36.50
C LYS A 489 -22.63 14.98 -36.57
N LYS A 490 -21.84 13.91 -36.74
CA LYS A 490 -22.16 12.48 -36.98
C LYS A 490 -21.04 11.56 -36.45
N ASP A 491 -21.44 10.33 -36.11
CA ASP A 491 -20.69 9.06 -35.97
C ASP A 491 -19.14 9.08 -35.91
N LEU A 492 -18.55 8.56 -34.82
CA LEU A 492 -17.81 7.27 -34.83
C LEU A 492 -17.28 6.85 -33.44
N ARG A 493 -17.97 5.87 -32.84
CA ARG A 493 -17.47 4.67 -32.11
C ARG A 493 -16.18 4.77 -31.26
N VAL A 494 -16.32 4.55 -29.94
CA VAL A 494 -15.68 3.49 -29.12
C VAL A 494 -16.08 3.69 -27.64
N ASP A 495 -16.49 2.61 -26.97
CA ASP A 495 -16.80 2.56 -25.54
C ASP A 495 -15.52 2.40 -24.68
N PRO A 496 -15.53 2.75 -23.38
CA PRO A 496 -15.87 1.69 -22.40
C PRO A 496 -16.66 2.17 -21.15
N HIS A 497 -17.08 1.18 -20.35
CA HIS A 497 -17.15 1.13 -18.86
C HIS A 497 -17.12 2.45 -18.03
N GLU A 498 -17.89 2.63 -16.95
CA GLU A 498 -18.86 1.76 -16.25
C GLU A 498 -19.62 2.56 -15.14
N SER A 499 -20.64 1.95 -14.53
CA SER A 499 -21.28 2.32 -13.24
C SER A 499 -22.18 3.57 -13.14
N THR A 500 -23.46 3.32 -12.86
CA THR A 500 -24.54 4.16 -12.29
C THR A 500 -25.75 3.21 -12.18
N GLU A 501 -26.65 3.22 -11.21
CA GLU A 501 -26.91 3.97 -9.95
C GLU A 501 -27.97 3.11 -9.16
N MET A 502 -28.34 3.25 -7.88
CA MET A 502 -28.05 4.12 -6.72
C MET A 502 -28.53 3.38 -5.43
N SER A 503 -28.43 4.01 -4.24
CA SER A 503 -29.33 3.81 -3.07
C SER A 503 -29.17 2.53 -2.20
N THR A 504 -29.30 2.56 -0.86
CA THR A 504 -29.45 3.68 0.11
C THR A 504 -29.16 3.22 1.57
N ASP A 505 -28.85 4.21 2.42
CA ASP A 505 -29.21 4.36 3.86
C ASP A 505 -28.60 3.50 5.01
N ALA A 506 -28.51 4.21 6.15
CA ALA A 506 -28.56 3.78 7.57
C ALA A 506 -27.58 2.68 8.04
N GLY A 507 -26.57 2.97 8.87
CA GLY A 507 -26.68 3.64 10.18
C GLY A 507 -26.26 2.67 11.31
N PHE A 508 -25.91 3.20 12.49
CA PHE A 508 -25.22 2.51 13.61
C PHE A 508 -23.76 2.10 13.28
N ILE A 509 -22.80 2.18 14.21
CA ILE A 509 -22.85 2.56 15.64
C ILE A 509 -22.17 3.91 15.84
#